data_AF-A0A1G3KM03-F1
#
_entry.id   AF-A0A1G3KM03-F1
#
_cell.length_a   1.000
_cell.length_b   1.000
_cell.length_c   1.000
_cell.angle_alpha   90.00
_cell.angle_beta   90.00
_cell.angle_gamma   90.00
#
_symmetry.space_group_name_H-M   'P 1'
#
loop_
_entity.id
_entity.type
_entity.pdbx_description
1 polymer ?
#
loop_
_entity_poly.entity_id
_entity_poly.type
_entity_poly.pdbx_seq_one_letter_code
_entity_poly.pdbx_strand_id
1 'polypeptide(L)'
;MKKIFNLILIIGIIALLILLIVNYMTGNKTKLADPDKMTALEKLERDRDEIYAMHKKYIANLDSLKNKVKSIGTRLTGQIEKARFQKEKGDLFKENQLWEQAMKNYEIGLEIFPEDASLNYSLALCKANLGLIYPDKMKAYWADAEKLYLDAIRFDASYSLSHFGLAMLYLNYFEKNINRNKLPAALNYIDIYIANNPKMTNGYFARGRIFYLMKQKQAAIENYKMILSLSNEKSSEYVNAKKNIMQIQSEAE
;
A
#
# COMPACT_ATOMS: atom_id res chain seq x y z
N MET A 1 -31.24 2.48 47.57
CA MET A 1 -30.69 3.76 48.07
C MET A 1 -30.75 4.91 47.04
N LYS A 2 -30.18 4.82 45.83
CA LYS A 2 -30.20 5.91 44.82
C LYS A 2 -31.59 6.48 44.45
N LYS A 3 -32.63 5.65 44.33
CA LYS A 3 -34.00 6.11 44.00
C LYS A 3 -34.64 6.95 45.13
N ILE A 4 -34.40 6.59 46.38
CA ILE A 4 -34.89 7.34 47.55
C ILE A 4 -34.17 8.69 47.64
N PHE A 5 -32.86 8.71 47.38
CA PHE A 5 -32.07 9.94 47.33
C PHE A 5 -32.55 10.92 46.26
N ASN A 6 -32.83 10.45 45.03
CA ASN A 6 -33.38 11.29 43.96
C ASN A 6 -34.78 11.82 44.29
N LEU A 7 -35.61 11.03 44.98
CA LEU A 7 -36.94 11.48 45.38
C LEU A 7 -36.86 12.58 46.45
N ILE A 8 -35.97 12.44 47.43
CA ILE A 8 -35.71 13.47 48.45
C ILE A 8 -35.17 14.75 47.82
N LEU A 9 -34.28 14.63 46.82
CA LEU A 9 -33.75 15.78 46.09
C LEU A 9 -34.84 16.53 45.32
N ILE A 10 -35.72 15.81 44.61
CA ILE A 10 -36.84 16.40 43.86
C ILE A 10 -37.83 17.09 44.82
N ILE A 11 -38.17 16.44 45.94
CA ILE A 11 -39.04 17.04 46.96
C ILE A 11 -38.38 18.30 47.56
N GLY A 12 -37.06 18.27 47.80
CA GLY A 12 -36.30 19.43 48.26
C GLY A 12 -36.34 20.61 47.28
N ILE A 13 -36.19 20.34 45.98
CA ILE A 13 -36.27 21.36 44.93
C ILE A 13 -37.69 21.94 44.84
N ILE A 14 -38.72 21.09 44.91
CA ILE A 14 -40.12 21.54 44.88
C ILE A 14 -40.45 22.39 46.12
N ALA A 15 -40.01 21.97 47.31
CA ALA A 15 -40.21 22.74 48.54
C ALA A 15 -39.52 24.11 48.47
N LEU A 16 -38.31 24.17 47.89
CA LEU A 16 -37.56 25.41 47.69
C LEU A 16 -38.27 26.35 46.69
N LEU A 17 -38.83 25.78 45.60
CA LEU A 17 -39.64 26.51 44.63
C LEU A 17 -40.92 27.06 45.26
N ILE A 18 -41.61 26.28 46.08
CA ILE A 18 -42.81 26.74 46.80
C ILE A 18 -42.44 27.86 47.77
N LEU A 19 -41.34 27.74 48.52
CA LEU A 19 -40.83 28.79 49.40
C LEU A 19 -40.50 30.08 48.63
N LEU A 20 -39.87 29.96 47.46
CA LEU A 20 -39.60 31.09 46.57
C LEU A 20 -40.88 31.76 46.06
N ILE A 21 -41.89 30.96 45.68
CA ILE A 21 -43.20 31.46 45.23
C ILE A 21 -43.94 32.15 46.38
N VAL A 22 -43.94 31.57 47.58
CA VAL A 22 -44.56 32.16 48.76
C VAL A 22 -43.86 33.46 49.14
N ASN A 23 -42.52 33.48 49.13
CA ASN A 23 -41.73 34.68 49.40
C ASN A 23 -41.93 35.77 48.34
N TYR A 24 -42.13 35.39 47.08
CA TYR A 24 -42.51 36.30 45.98
C TYR A 24 -43.94 36.86 46.16
N MET A 25 -44.87 36.05 46.69
CA MET A 25 -46.25 36.47 46.95
C MET A 25 -46.40 37.36 48.18
N THR A 26 -45.55 37.17 49.21
CA THR A 26 -45.61 37.92 50.49
C THR A 26 -44.64 39.11 50.54
N GLY A 27 -43.58 39.11 49.73
CA GLY A 27 -42.59 40.19 49.64
C GLY A 27 -42.94 41.21 48.55
N ASN A 28 -43.38 42.40 48.98
CA ASN A 28 -43.30 43.69 48.27
C ASN A 28 -43.24 43.61 46.72
N LYS A 29 -44.41 43.54 46.06
CA LYS A 29 -44.57 43.50 44.58
C LYS A 29 -43.86 44.61 43.79
N THR A 30 -43.27 45.61 44.46
CA THR A 30 -42.65 46.80 43.86
C THR A 30 -41.12 46.73 43.74
N LYS A 31 -40.46 45.63 44.12
CA LYS A 31 -39.01 45.44 43.87
C LYS A 31 -38.64 44.44 42.77
N LEU A 32 -39.62 43.74 42.19
CA LEU A 32 -39.42 42.87 41.01
C LEU A 32 -39.82 43.52 39.68
N ALA A 33 -40.58 44.62 39.73
CA ALA A 33 -40.90 45.45 38.57
C ALA A 33 -39.88 46.58 38.40
N ASP A 34 -38.59 46.28 38.58
CA ASP A 34 -37.51 47.16 38.12
C ASP A 34 -37.37 46.92 36.61
N PRO A 35 -37.83 47.84 35.75
CA PRO A 35 -37.92 47.61 34.31
C PRO A 35 -36.56 47.20 33.73
N ASP A 36 -35.47 47.77 34.25
CA ASP A 36 -34.11 47.48 33.79
C ASP A 36 -33.70 46.02 34.10
N LYS A 37 -34.13 45.47 35.25
CA LYS A 37 -33.88 44.06 35.59
C LYS A 37 -34.73 43.09 34.79
N MET A 38 -35.98 43.46 34.48
CA MET A 38 -36.85 42.66 33.62
C MET A 38 -36.31 42.62 32.19
N THR A 39 -35.88 43.76 31.64
CA THR A 39 -35.22 43.81 30.32
C THR A 39 -33.91 43.02 30.29
N ALA A 40 -33.12 43.06 31.36
CA ALA A 40 -31.90 42.25 31.46
C ALA A 40 -32.21 40.74 31.49
N LEU A 41 -33.28 40.33 32.17
CA LEU A 41 -33.72 38.92 32.21
C LEU A 41 -34.22 38.45 30.84
N GLU A 42 -35.05 39.24 30.17
CA GLU A 42 -35.54 38.94 28.81
C GLU A 42 -34.38 38.78 27.81
N LYS A 43 -33.35 39.63 27.93
CA LYS A 43 -32.13 39.50 27.13
C LYS A 43 -31.40 38.18 27.41
N LEU A 44 -31.23 37.80 28.68
CA LEU A 44 -30.58 36.54 29.05
C LEU A 44 -31.36 35.31 28.55
N GLU A 45 -32.69 35.35 28.58
CA GLU A 45 -33.52 34.28 28.01
C GLU A 45 -33.36 34.18 26.50
N ARG A 46 -33.32 35.33 25.80
CA ARG A 46 -33.08 35.37 24.36
C ARG A 46 -31.69 34.82 23.99
N ASP A 47 -30.65 35.29 24.68
CA ASP A 47 -29.27 34.84 24.47
C ASP A 47 -29.13 33.32 24.74
N ARG A 48 -29.79 32.81 25.80
CA ARG A 48 -29.86 31.38 26.12
C ARG A 48 -30.50 30.59 24.98
N ASP A 49 -31.64 31.05 24.46
CA ASP A 49 -32.36 30.36 23.40
C ASP A 49 -31.58 30.39 22.07
N GLU A 50 -30.89 31.49 21.78
CA GLU A 50 -29.93 31.60 20.67
C GLU A 50 -28.77 30.58 20.80
N ILE A 51 -28.20 30.45 22.01
CA ILE A 51 -27.16 29.45 22.31
C ILE A 51 -27.69 28.03 22.14
N TYR A 52 -28.88 27.71 22.64
CA TYR A 52 -29.50 26.40 22.46
C TYR A 52 -29.76 26.08 20.98
N ALA A 53 -30.24 27.06 20.21
CA ALA A 53 -30.45 26.91 18.77
C ALA A 53 -29.13 26.66 18.04
N MET A 54 -28.07 27.41 18.36
CA MET A 54 -26.72 27.18 17.85
C MET A 54 -26.21 25.78 18.22
N HIS A 55 -26.37 25.36 19.47
CA HIS A 55 -25.92 24.05 19.93
C HIS A 55 -26.66 22.90 19.23
N LYS A 56 -27.98 23.02 19.04
CA LYS A 56 -28.76 22.05 18.27
C LYS A 56 -28.29 21.94 16.82
N LYS A 57 -28.02 23.09 16.18
CA LYS A 57 -27.45 23.13 14.82
C LYS A 57 -26.06 22.50 14.78
N TYR A 58 -25.24 22.75 15.79
CA TYR A 58 -23.91 22.15 15.92
C TYR A 58 -23.97 20.62 16.02
N ILE A 59 -24.84 20.07 16.86
CA ILE A 59 -25.04 18.60 16.95
C ILE A 59 -25.48 18.01 15.61
N ALA A 60 -26.49 18.61 14.95
CA ALA A 60 -26.96 18.13 13.65
C ALA A 60 -25.85 18.14 12.58
N ASN A 61 -24.98 19.16 12.60
CA ASN A 61 -23.82 19.22 11.72
C ASN A 61 -22.81 18.12 12.03
N LEU A 62 -22.53 17.84 13.31
CA LEU A 62 -21.64 16.74 13.71
C LEU A 62 -22.18 15.38 13.26
N ASP A 63 -23.47 15.13 13.41
CA ASP A 63 -24.09 13.88 12.94
C ASP A 63 -24.02 13.74 11.42
N SER A 64 -24.25 14.82 10.69
CA SER A 64 -24.06 14.85 9.22
C SER A 64 -22.63 14.53 8.83
N LEU A 65 -21.64 15.14 9.51
CA LEU A 65 -20.23 14.90 9.25
C LEU A 65 -19.85 13.44 9.55
N LYS A 66 -20.31 12.89 10.67
CA LYS A 66 -20.10 11.48 11.05
C LYS A 66 -20.61 10.52 9.97
N ASN A 67 -21.80 10.78 9.43
CA ASN A 67 -22.37 9.97 8.36
C ASN A 67 -21.57 10.08 7.04
N LYS A 68 -21.09 11.29 6.71
CA LYS A 68 -20.22 11.48 5.54
C LYS A 68 -18.90 10.73 5.68
N VAL A 69 -18.24 10.81 6.84
CA VAL A 69 -17.01 10.06 7.13
C VAL A 69 -17.24 8.56 7.00
N LYS A 70 -18.35 8.04 7.55
CA LYS A 70 -18.72 6.63 7.41
C LYS A 70 -18.89 6.22 5.94
N SER A 71 -19.60 7.02 5.15
CA SER A 71 -19.81 6.76 3.71
C SER A 71 -18.50 6.76 2.91
N ILE A 72 -17.61 7.72 3.18
CA ILE A 72 -16.27 7.77 2.58
C ILE A 72 -15.49 6.51 2.94
N GLY A 73 -15.54 6.09 4.21
CA GLY A 73 -14.91 4.85 4.69
C GLY A 73 -15.40 3.62 3.91
N THR A 74 -16.71 3.43 3.79
CA THR A 74 -17.28 2.31 3.01
C THR A 74 -16.85 2.32 1.56
N ARG A 75 -16.85 3.50 0.91
CA ARG A 75 -16.39 3.63 -0.49
C ARG A 75 -14.91 3.29 -0.63
N LEU A 76 -14.07 3.73 0.31
CA LEU A 76 -12.65 3.41 0.32
C LEU A 76 -12.45 1.90 0.48
N THR A 77 -13.12 1.26 1.46
CA THR A 77 -13.04 -0.19 1.65
C THR A 77 -13.37 -0.96 0.37
N GLY A 78 -14.45 -0.60 -0.33
CA GLY A 78 -14.81 -1.26 -1.59
C GLY A 78 -13.76 -1.11 -2.69
N GLN A 79 -13.07 0.04 -2.77
CA GLN A 79 -11.97 0.24 -3.72
C GLN A 79 -10.74 -0.59 -3.35
N ILE A 80 -10.40 -0.65 -2.06
CA ILE A 80 -9.28 -1.49 -1.57
C ILE A 80 -9.54 -2.97 -1.88
N GLU A 81 -10.76 -3.44 -1.63
CA GLU A 81 -11.19 -4.81 -1.95
C GLU A 81 -11.14 -5.09 -3.44
N LYS A 82 -11.62 -4.15 -4.27
CA LYS A 82 -11.53 -4.24 -5.72
C LYS A 82 -10.07 -4.38 -6.18
N ALA A 83 -9.16 -3.54 -5.71
CA ALA A 83 -7.75 -3.59 -6.10
C ALA A 83 -7.11 -4.93 -5.70
N ARG A 84 -7.37 -5.40 -4.47
CA ARG A 84 -6.89 -6.71 -3.98
C ARG A 84 -7.39 -7.85 -4.86
N PHE A 85 -8.69 -7.87 -5.16
CA PHE A 85 -9.29 -8.88 -6.00
C PHE A 85 -8.70 -8.91 -7.42
N GLN A 86 -8.48 -7.74 -8.02
CA GLN A 86 -7.84 -7.69 -9.34
C GLN A 86 -6.38 -8.15 -9.27
N LYS A 87 -5.63 -7.77 -8.22
CA LYS A 87 -4.27 -8.29 -8.01
C LYS A 87 -4.26 -9.83 -7.97
N GLU A 88 -5.13 -10.43 -7.17
CA GLU A 88 -5.22 -11.90 -7.04
C GLU A 88 -5.56 -12.58 -8.37
N LYS A 89 -6.50 -12.02 -9.15
CA LYS A 89 -6.77 -12.50 -10.51
C LYS A 89 -5.56 -12.35 -11.43
N GLY A 90 -4.85 -11.23 -11.35
CA GLY A 90 -3.62 -11.00 -12.08
C GLY A 90 -2.57 -12.06 -11.76
N ASP A 91 -2.41 -12.39 -10.48
CA ASP A 91 -1.50 -13.44 -10.01
C ASP A 91 -1.87 -14.82 -10.57
N LEU A 92 -3.16 -15.18 -10.57
CA LEU A 92 -3.63 -16.43 -11.17
C LEU A 92 -3.35 -16.49 -12.68
N PHE A 93 -3.61 -15.41 -13.43
CA PHE A 93 -3.29 -15.36 -14.86
C PHE A 93 -1.78 -15.47 -15.10
N LYS A 94 -0.97 -14.79 -14.29
CA LYS A 94 0.49 -14.81 -14.34
C LYS A 94 1.05 -16.21 -14.10
N GLU A 95 0.54 -16.95 -13.12
CA GLU A 95 0.92 -18.35 -12.85
C GLU A 95 0.66 -19.26 -14.04
N ASN A 96 -0.39 -18.96 -14.82
CA ASN A 96 -0.74 -19.67 -16.05
C ASN A 96 -0.11 -19.05 -17.30
N GLN A 97 0.84 -18.11 -17.16
CA GLN A 97 1.53 -17.41 -18.25
C GLN A 97 0.58 -16.64 -19.20
N LEU A 98 -0.60 -16.29 -18.73
CA LEU A 98 -1.60 -15.49 -19.43
C LEU A 98 -1.30 -13.99 -19.22
N TRP A 99 -0.16 -13.55 -19.77
CA TRP A 99 0.46 -12.25 -19.47
C TRP A 99 -0.40 -11.05 -19.83
N GLU A 100 -1.16 -11.09 -20.92
CA GLU A 100 -2.05 -9.99 -21.31
C GLU A 100 -3.22 -9.82 -20.34
N GLN A 101 -3.80 -10.95 -19.89
CA GLN A 101 -4.88 -10.93 -18.91
C GLN A 101 -4.34 -10.46 -17.55
N ALA A 102 -3.18 -10.98 -17.13
CA ALA A 102 -2.53 -10.55 -15.91
C ALA A 102 -2.26 -9.03 -15.91
N MET A 103 -1.66 -8.51 -16.99
CA MET A 103 -1.39 -7.09 -17.20
C MET A 103 -2.64 -6.22 -16.98
N LYS A 104 -3.76 -6.54 -17.63
CA LYS A 104 -5.03 -5.79 -17.48
C LYS A 104 -5.53 -5.74 -16.04
N ASN A 105 -5.41 -6.84 -15.29
CA ASN A 105 -5.86 -6.87 -13.90
C ASN A 105 -4.93 -6.04 -12.99
N TYR A 106 -3.61 -6.09 -13.20
CA TYR A 106 -2.67 -5.26 -12.45
C TYR A 106 -2.82 -3.76 -12.76
N GLU A 107 -3.13 -3.39 -14.01
CA GLU A 107 -3.43 -2.00 -14.39
C GLU A 107 -4.61 -1.44 -13.57
N ILE A 108 -5.70 -2.21 -13.38
CA ILE A 108 -6.82 -1.80 -12.52
C ILE A 108 -6.40 -1.66 -11.05
N GLY A 109 -5.51 -2.53 -10.56
CA GLY A 109 -4.94 -2.40 -9.22
C GLY A 109 -4.17 -1.09 -9.05
N LEU A 110 -3.35 -0.73 -10.03
CA LEU A 110 -2.54 0.49 -10.04
C LEU A 110 -3.36 1.78 -10.23
N GLU A 111 -4.55 1.71 -10.86
CA GLU A 111 -5.47 2.86 -10.86
C GLU A 111 -5.89 3.28 -9.44
N ILE A 112 -5.91 2.32 -8.50
CA ILE A 112 -6.34 2.53 -7.11
C ILE A 112 -5.12 2.77 -6.21
N PHE A 113 -4.04 2.02 -6.43
CA PHE A 113 -2.78 2.11 -5.67
C PHE A 113 -1.59 2.31 -6.61
N PRO A 114 -1.41 3.50 -7.19
CA PRO A 114 -0.38 3.75 -8.20
C PRO A 114 1.05 3.56 -7.68
N GLU A 115 1.25 3.71 -6.37
CA GLU A 115 2.54 3.62 -5.69
C GLU A 115 2.79 2.24 -5.04
N ASP A 116 1.97 1.23 -5.32
CA ASP A 116 2.18 -0.12 -4.78
C ASP A 116 3.34 -0.81 -5.52
N ALA A 117 4.43 -1.09 -4.79
CA ALA A 117 5.63 -1.71 -5.35
C ALA A 117 5.37 -3.12 -5.90
N SER A 118 4.50 -3.90 -5.27
CA SER A 118 4.19 -5.27 -5.70
C SER A 118 3.38 -5.28 -7.00
N LEU A 119 2.43 -4.36 -7.17
CA LEU A 119 1.67 -4.19 -8.40
C LEU A 119 2.54 -3.67 -9.54
N ASN A 120 3.39 -2.68 -9.28
CA ASN A 120 4.34 -2.16 -10.26
C ASN A 120 5.31 -3.27 -10.73
N TYR A 121 5.86 -4.06 -9.81
CA TYR A 121 6.67 -5.24 -10.13
C TYR A 121 5.93 -6.26 -11.01
N SER A 122 4.71 -6.63 -10.63
CA SER A 122 3.94 -7.64 -11.34
C SER A 122 3.55 -7.18 -12.75
N LEU A 123 3.20 -5.90 -12.91
CA LEU A 123 2.94 -5.32 -14.22
C LEU A 123 4.23 -5.27 -15.08
N ALA A 124 5.36 -4.86 -14.48
CA ALA A 124 6.66 -4.86 -15.16
C ALA A 124 7.04 -6.25 -15.69
N LEU A 125 6.84 -7.28 -14.87
CA LEU A 125 7.08 -8.68 -15.24
C LEU A 125 6.19 -9.11 -16.42
N CYS A 126 4.91 -8.72 -16.42
CA CYS A 126 4.03 -9.01 -17.55
C CYS A 126 4.53 -8.33 -18.83
N LYS A 127 4.86 -7.04 -18.78
CA LYS A 127 5.38 -6.29 -19.94
C LYS A 127 6.71 -6.89 -20.43
N ALA A 128 7.63 -7.27 -19.54
CA ALA A 128 8.89 -7.92 -19.91
C ALA A 128 8.66 -9.23 -20.70
N ASN A 129 7.74 -10.08 -20.23
CA ASN A 129 7.36 -11.32 -20.91
C ASN A 129 6.62 -11.06 -22.22
N LEU A 130 5.71 -10.08 -22.27
CA LEU A 130 5.04 -9.67 -23.51
C LEU A 130 6.04 -9.16 -24.56
N GLY A 131 7.11 -8.48 -24.13
CA GLY A 131 8.18 -8.08 -25.04
C GLY A 131 8.92 -9.26 -25.67
N LEU A 132 9.03 -10.40 -24.97
CA LEU A 132 9.57 -11.64 -25.53
C LEU A 132 8.60 -12.30 -26.52
N ILE A 133 7.29 -12.24 -26.24
CA ILE A 133 6.22 -12.84 -27.05
C ILE A 133 5.95 -12.04 -28.34
N TYR A 134 6.07 -10.72 -28.27
CA TYR A 134 5.82 -9.80 -29.39
C TYR A 134 7.11 -9.06 -29.80
N PRO A 135 8.01 -9.68 -30.58
CA PRO A 135 9.29 -9.10 -30.96
C PRO A 135 9.19 -7.70 -31.58
N ASP A 136 8.17 -7.45 -32.41
CA ASP A 136 7.95 -6.15 -33.05
C ASP A 136 7.66 -5.02 -32.05
N LYS A 137 7.13 -5.38 -30.86
CA LYS A 137 6.82 -4.45 -29.77
C LYS A 137 7.80 -4.54 -28.60
N MET A 138 8.83 -5.39 -28.70
CA MET A 138 9.76 -5.71 -27.62
C MET A 138 10.35 -4.48 -26.95
N LYS A 139 10.87 -3.53 -27.76
CA LYS A 139 11.52 -2.32 -27.22
C LYS A 139 10.56 -1.45 -26.42
N ALA A 140 9.30 -1.33 -26.85
CA ALA A 140 8.29 -0.55 -26.15
C ALA A 140 7.90 -1.24 -24.84
N TYR A 141 7.60 -2.54 -24.88
CA TYR A 141 7.27 -3.32 -23.70
C TYR A 141 8.40 -3.35 -22.67
N TRP A 142 9.65 -3.43 -23.10
CA TRP A 142 10.79 -3.43 -22.20
C TRP A 142 11.09 -2.05 -21.63
N ALA A 143 10.86 -0.97 -22.37
CA ALA A 143 10.95 0.38 -21.84
C ALA A 143 9.89 0.62 -20.73
N ASP A 144 8.65 0.16 -20.96
CA ASP A 144 7.59 0.21 -19.95
C ASP A 144 7.95 -0.64 -18.72
N ALA A 145 8.45 -1.86 -18.92
CA ALA A 145 8.88 -2.75 -17.85
C ALA A 145 10.03 -2.15 -17.02
N GLU A 146 11.01 -1.54 -17.68
CA GLU A 146 12.13 -0.87 -17.01
C GLU A 146 11.62 0.25 -16.10
N LYS A 147 10.74 1.11 -16.61
CA LYS A 147 10.14 2.19 -15.81
C LYS A 147 9.39 1.63 -14.60
N LEU A 148 8.55 0.61 -14.80
CA LEU A 148 7.75 0.02 -13.73
C LEU A 148 8.59 -0.68 -12.67
N TYR A 149 9.68 -1.36 -13.04
CA TYR A 149 10.61 -1.92 -12.07
C TYR A 149 11.33 -0.82 -11.27
N LEU A 150 11.76 0.26 -11.92
CA LEU A 150 12.37 1.40 -11.24
C LEU A 150 11.38 2.11 -10.31
N ASP A 151 10.12 2.25 -10.73
CA ASP A 151 9.03 2.78 -9.90
C ASP A 151 8.81 1.88 -8.67
N ALA A 152 8.75 0.55 -8.85
CA ALA A 152 8.63 -0.39 -7.73
C ALA A 152 9.78 -0.27 -6.73
N ILE A 153 11.02 -0.14 -7.21
CA ILE A 153 12.21 0.07 -6.36
C ILE A 153 12.15 1.43 -5.65
N ARG A 154 11.65 2.48 -6.31
CA ARG A 154 11.48 3.80 -5.70
C ARG A 154 10.44 3.78 -4.58
N PHE A 155 9.32 3.09 -4.79
CA PHE A 155 8.24 3.01 -3.82
C PHE A 155 8.58 2.08 -2.64
N ASP A 156 9.29 0.98 -2.89
CA ASP A 156 9.83 0.11 -1.85
C ASP A 156 11.17 -0.47 -2.27
N ALA A 157 12.25 0.15 -1.78
CA ALA A 157 13.61 -0.30 -2.05
C ALA A 157 13.94 -1.66 -1.41
N SER A 158 13.14 -2.12 -0.44
CA SER A 158 13.30 -3.44 0.17
C SER A 158 12.62 -4.56 -0.64
N TYR A 159 11.80 -4.21 -1.64
CA TYR A 159 11.10 -5.16 -2.49
C TYR A 159 12.07 -5.84 -3.48
N SER A 160 12.75 -6.87 -2.97
CA SER A 160 13.91 -7.48 -3.63
C SER A 160 13.59 -8.06 -5.01
N LEU A 161 12.36 -8.55 -5.24
CA LEU A 161 11.95 -9.09 -6.53
C LEU A 161 12.08 -8.07 -7.68
N SER A 162 11.90 -6.77 -7.42
CA SER A 162 12.09 -5.73 -8.44
C SER A 162 13.54 -5.57 -8.87
N HIS A 163 14.50 -5.77 -7.95
CA HIS A 163 15.92 -5.78 -8.27
C HIS A 163 16.25 -6.98 -9.16
N PHE A 164 15.75 -8.16 -8.82
CA PHE A 164 15.89 -9.35 -9.67
C PHE A 164 15.27 -9.17 -11.06
N GLY A 165 14.01 -8.68 -11.12
CA GLY A 165 13.29 -8.44 -12.36
C GLY A 165 14.01 -7.46 -13.28
N LEU A 166 14.50 -6.35 -12.73
CA LEU A 166 15.28 -5.35 -13.49
C LEU A 166 16.63 -5.90 -13.96
N ALA A 167 17.33 -6.67 -13.13
CA ALA A 167 18.58 -7.33 -13.52
C ALA A 167 18.36 -8.29 -14.71
N MET A 168 17.30 -9.10 -14.66
CA MET A 168 16.93 -10.02 -15.74
C MET A 168 16.50 -9.28 -17.01
N LEU A 169 15.78 -8.17 -16.88
CA LEU A 169 15.43 -7.33 -18.02
C LEU A 169 16.68 -6.75 -18.69
N TYR A 170 17.63 -6.24 -17.90
CA TYR A 170 18.90 -5.70 -18.40
C TYR A 170 19.81 -6.75 -19.03
N LEU A 171 19.81 -7.97 -18.49
CA LEU A 171 20.44 -9.12 -19.12
C LEU A 171 19.81 -9.41 -20.49
N ASN A 172 18.48 -9.38 -20.60
CA ASN A 172 17.78 -9.54 -21.87
C ASN A 172 18.12 -8.42 -22.87
N TYR A 173 18.22 -7.16 -22.42
CA TYR A 173 18.69 -6.03 -23.24
C TYR A 173 20.07 -6.29 -23.85
N PHE A 174 20.99 -6.87 -23.07
CA PHE A 174 22.32 -7.23 -23.54
C PHE A 174 22.26 -8.36 -24.57
N GLU A 175 21.59 -9.47 -24.24
CA GLU A 175 21.57 -10.68 -25.07
C GLU A 175 20.83 -10.49 -26.40
N LYS A 176 19.81 -9.62 -26.45
CA LYS A 176 19.15 -9.23 -27.70
C LYS A 176 19.91 -8.14 -28.47
N ASN A 177 21.12 -7.77 -28.05
CA ASN A 177 21.93 -6.69 -28.63
C ASN A 177 21.17 -5.34 -28.72
N ILE A 178 20.22 -5.08 -27.81
CA ILE A 178 19.48 -3.82 -27.79
C ILE A 178 20.31 -2.74 -27.08
N ASN A 179 20.92 -3.07 -25.94
CA ASN A 179 21.80 -2.15 -25.23
C ASN A 179 22.87 -2.89 -24.42
N ARG A 180 24.11 -2.86 -24.90
CA ARG A 180 25.24 -3.55 -24.25
C ARG A 180 25.64 -2.92 -22.91
N ASN A 181 25.36 -1.64 -22.71
CA ASN A 181 25.71 -0.92 -21.49
C ASN A 181 24.82 -1.29 -20.30
N LYS A 182 23.78 -2.11 -20.51
CA LYS A 182 22.91 -2.61 -19.44
C LYS A 182 23.53 -3.76 -18.64
N LEU A 183 24.54 -4.46 -19.15
CA LEU A 183 25.12 -5.63 -18.46
C LEU A 183 25.78 -5.29 -17.10
N PRO A 184 26.59 -4.21 -16.97
CA PRO A 184 27.09 -3.79 -15.66
C PRO A 184 25.97 -3.39 -14.69
N ALA A 185 24.90 -2.75 -15.19
CA ALA A 185 23.75 -2.41 -14.36
C ALA A 185 23.00 -3.67 -13.89
N ALA A 186 22.90 -4.70 -14.74
CA ALA A 186 22.33 -5.99 -14.35
C ALA A 186 23.12 -6.61 -13.18
N LEU A 187 24.46 -6.51 -13.21
CA LEU A 187 25.33 -6.97 -12.12
C LEU A 187 25.04 -6.24 -10.80
N ASN A 188 24.88 -4.92 -10.83
CA ASN A 188 24.58 -4.15 -9.62
C ASN A 188 23.24 -4.57 -8.99
N TYR A 189 22.20 -4.72 -9.81
CA TYR A 189 20.88 -5.09 -9.30
C TYR A 189 20.83 -6.55 -8.79
N ILE A 190 21.56 -7.48 -9.43
CA ILE A 190 21.62 -8.86 -8.93
C ILE A 190 22.40 -8.96 -7.62
N ASP A 191 23.43 -8.11 -7.44
CA ASP A 191 24.20 -8.06 -6.19
C ASP A 191 23.32 -7.60 -5.02
N ILE A 192 22.46 -6.60 -5.24
CA ILE A 192 21.46 -6.17 -4.25
C ILE A 192 20.46 -7.29 -3.94
N TYR A 193 19.97 -7.99 -4.97
CA TYR A 193 19.04 -9.11 -4.79
C TYR A 193 19.65 -10.22 -3.91
N ILE A 194 20.90 -10.62 -4.19
CA ILE A 194 21.63 -11.65 -3.44
C ILE A 194 21.90 -11.20 -2.01
N ALA A 195 22.30 -9.94 -1.79
CA ALA A 195 22.53 -9.41 -0.45
C ALA A 195 21.28 -9.54 0.44
N ASN A 196 20.09 -9.31 -0.14
CA ASN A 196 18.82 -9.45 0.55
C ASN A 196 18.30 -10.90 0.60
N ASN A 197 18.82 -11.80 -0.24
CA ASN A 197 18.31 -13.17 -0.42
C ASN A 197 19.47 -14.18 -0.54
N PRO A 198 20.36 -14.29 0.46
CA PRO A 198 21.63 -15.01 0.30
C PRO A 198 21.48 -16.53 0.11
N LYS A 199 20.29 -17.09 0.37
CA LYS A 199 19.98 -18.52 0.19
C LYS A 199 19.25 -18.83 -1.13
N MET A 200 18.86 -17.81 -1.89
CA MET A 200 18.10 -17.98 -3.12
C MET A 200 19.03 -18.23 -4.31
N THR A 201 18.94 -19.42 -4.90
CA THR A 201 19.86 -19.91 -5.95
C THR A 201 19.74 -19.17 -7.29
N ASN A 202 18.56 -18.65 -7.61
CA ASN A 202 18.29 -17.85 -8.81
C ASN A 202 19.19 -16.60 -8.89
N GLY A 203 19.52 -15.98 -7.76
CA GLY A 203 20.44 -14.84 -7.68
C GLY A 203 21.83 -15.22 -8.19
N TYR A 204 22.41 -16.28 -7.62
CA TYR A 204 23.71 -16.79 -8.04
C TYR A 204 23.71 -17.32 -9.47
N PHE A 205 22.61 -17.91 -9.93
CA PHE A 205 22.47 -18.32 -11.33
C PHE A 205 22.57 -17.12 -12.28
N ALA A 206 21.78 -16.07 -12.04
CA ALA A 206 21.79 -14.87 -12.86
C ALA A 206 23.16 -14.16 -12.82
N ARG A 207 23.78 -14.05 -11.64
CA ARG A 207 25.11 -13.47 -11.48
C ARG A 207 26.19 -14.29 -12.20
N GLY A 208 26.13 -15.62 -12.11
CA GLY A 208 27.02 -16.52 -12.85
C GLY A 208 26.90 -16.35 -14.37
N ARG A 209 25.67 -16.22 -14.88
CA ARG A 209 25.40 -15.92 -16.30
C ARG A 209 25.95 -14.56 -16.72
N ILE A 210 25.78 -13.53 -15.88
CA ILE A 210 26.33 -12.19 -16.13
C ILE A 210 27.86 -12.25 -16.21
N PHE A 211 28.54 -12.89 -15.25
CA PHE A 211 30.00 -13.03 -15.29
C PHE A 211 30.48 -13.82 -16.52
N TYR A 212 29.76 -14.87 -16.92
CA TYR A 212 30.09 -15.62 -18.13
C TYR A 212 30.00 -14.73 -19.39
N LEU A 213 28.95 -13.91 -19.52
CA LEU A 213 28.80 -12.96 -20.62
C LEU A 213 29.88 -11.86 -20.61
N MET A 214 30.33 -11.46 -19.42
CA MET A 214 31.48 -10.57 -19.24
C MET A 214 32.85 -11.25 -19.48
N LYS A 215 32.87 -12.51 -19.91
CA LYS A 215 34.08 -13.33 -20.12
C LYS A 215 34.88 -13.61 -18.85
N GLN A 216 34.29 -13.41 -17.68
CA GLN A 216 34.88 -13.73 -16.37
C GLN A 216 34.53 -15.17 -15.97
N LYS A 217 35.11 -16.15 -16.70
CA LYS A 217 34.78 -17.58 -16.56
C LYS A 217 34.92 -18.10 -15.12
N GLN A 218 35.99 -17.74 -14.41
CA GLN A 218 36.20 -18.21 -13.03
C GLN A 218 35.12 -17.67 -12.08
N ALA A 219 34.79 -16.39 -12.16
CA ALA A 219 33.74 -15.78 -11.34
C ALA A 219 32.37 -16.42 -11.62
N ALA A 220 32.08 -16.78 -12.88
CA ALA A 220 30.88 -17.52 -13.24
C ALA A 220 30.82 -18.90 -12.57
N ILE A 221 31.92 -19.67 -12.61
CA ILE A 221 32.04 -20.98 -11.96
C ILE A 221 31.79 -20.88 -10.46
N GLU A 222 32.40 -19.90 -9.77
CA GLU A 222 32.21 -19.75 -8.32
C GLU A 222 30.74 -19.44 -7.95
N ASN A 223 30.03 -18.67 -8.76
CA ASN A 223 28.61 -18.44 -8.54
C ASN A 223 27.76 -19.70 -8.77
N TYR A 224 28.07 -20.50 -9.80
CA TYR A 224 27.37 -21.78 -9.98
C TYR A 224 27.69 -22.79 -8.89
N LYS A 225 28.91 -22.81 -8.33
CA LYS A 225 29.25 -23.62 -7.14
C LYS A 225 28.43 -23.24 -5.92
N MET A 226 28.08 -21.96 -5.76
CA MET A 226 27.18 -21.53 -4.68
C MET A 226 25.78 -22.12 -4.83
N ILE A 227 25.31 -22.37 -6.06
CA ILE A 227 24.04 -23.10 -6.27
C ILE A 227 24.19 -24.55 -5.79
N LEU A 228 25.31 -25.20 -6.08
CA LEU A 228 25.56 -26.58 -5.64
C LEU A 228 25.58 -26.73 -4.11
N SER A 229 26.06 -25.72 -3.38
CA SER A 229 26.08 -25.74 -1.90
C SER A 229 24.72 -25.43 -1.27
N LEU A 230 23.83 -24.73 -1.98
CA LEU A 230 22.53 -24.28 -1.47
C LEU A 230 21.35 -25.18 -1.91
N SER A 231 21.53 -26.05 -2.90
CA SER A 231 20.44 -26.84 -3.50
C SER A 231 20.60 -28.35 -3.32
N ASN A 232 19.49 -29.07 -3.42
CA ASN A 232 19.48 -30.53 -3.40
C ASN A 232 20.05 -31.07 -4.72
N GLU A 233 20.86 -32.12 -4.66
CA GLU A 233 21.49 -32.70 -5.87
C GLU A 233 20.50 -33.17 -6.94
N LYS A 234 19.27 -33.52 -6.55
CA LYS A 234 18.20 -33.94 -7.46
C LYS A 234 17.41 -32.75 -8.05
N SER A 235 17.65 -31.52 -7.59
CA SER A 235 16.96 -30.33 -8.08
C SER A 235 17.43 -29.97 -9.49
N SER A 236 16.54 -29.35 -10.26
CA SER A 236 16.85 -28.86 -11.61
C SER A 236 17.97 -27.82 -11.59
N GLU A 237 17.99 -26.99 -10.55
CA GLU A 237 18.95 -25.91 -10.34
C GLU A 237 20.35 -26.46 -10.12
N TYR A 238 20.49 -27.52 -9.31
CA TYR A 238 21.77 -28.21 -9.10
C TYR A 238 22.30 -28.81 -10.40
N VAL A 239 21.44 -29.53 -11.13
CA VAL A 239 21.82 -30.17 -12.40
C VAL A 239 22.26 -29.12 -13.43
N ASN A 240 21.51 -28.02 -13.55
CA ASN A 240 21.84 -26.92 -14.45
C ASN A 240 23.15 -26.23 -14.07
N ALA A 241 23.41 -26.02 -12.77
CA ALA A 241 24.66 -25.44 -12.29
C ALA A 241 25.86 -26.33 -12.63
N LYS A 242 25.76 -27.65 -12.42
CA LYS A 242 26.81 -28.61 -12.83
C LYS A 242 27.09 -28.54 -14.33
N LYS A 243 26.03 -28.54 -15.14
CA LYS A 243 26.14 -28.44 -16.60
C LYS A 243 26.87 -27.15 -17.02
N ASN A 244 26.50 -26.01 -16.43
CA ASN A 244 27.14 -24.74 -16.73
C ASN A 244 28.63 -24.73 -16.35
N ILE A 245 29.00 -25.31 -15.21
CA ILE A 245 30.40 -25.43 -14.78
C ILE A 245 31.20 -26.27 -15.79
N MET A 246 30.71 -27.46 -16.15
CA MET A 246 31.37 -28.35 -17.11
C MET A 246 31.54 -27.69 -18.47
N GLN A 247 30.50 -27.00 -18.97
CA GLN A 247 30.57 -26.27 -20.23
C GLN A 247 31.69 -25.21 -20.20
N ILE A 248 31.73 -24.37 -19.18
CA ILE A 248 32.74 -23.31 -19.08
C ILE A 248 34.16 -23.88 -19.01
N GLN A 249 34.34 -25.00 -18.31
CA GLN A 249 35.64 -25.69 -18.21
C GLN A 249 36.07 -26.26 -19.56
N SER A 250 35.16 -26.89 -20.32
CA SER A 250 35.48 -27.42 -21.66
C SER A 250 35.82 -26.33 -22.69
N GLU A 251 35.37 -25.09 -22.50
CA GLU A 251 35.75 -23.96 -23.36
C GLU A 251 37.12 -23.36 -23.01
N ALA A 252 37.76 -23.82 -21.94
CA ALA A 252 39.09 -23.37 -21.50
C ALA A 252 40.21 -24.33 -21.90
N GLU A 253 39.85 -25.53 -22.38
CA GLU A 253 40.72 -26.53 -23.02
C GLU A 253 40.84 -26.27 -24.53
#